data_AF-A0A7V3QX20-F1
#
_entry.id   AF-A0A7V3QX20-F1
#
_cell.length_a   1.000
_cell.length_b   1.000
_cell.length_c   1.000
_cell.angle_alpha   90.00
_cell.angle_beta   90.00
_cell.angle_gamma   90.00
#
_symmetry.space_group_name_H-M   'P 1'
#
loop_
_entity.id
_entity.type
_entity.pdbx_description
1 polymer ?
#
loop_
_entity_poly.entity_id
_entity_poly.type
_entity_poly.pdbx_seq_one_letter_code
_entity_poly.pdbx_strand_id
1 'polypeptide(L)'
;MTVPDFRRRFMVLAAPGGLAGTALLGILDGPRGALAFVLTFVLVCADFLWMSLGIEKALGGGSFKRTAAGFFLAGLAFRTILLLLALYAILRFLPRESLSVILGIGGALMLLAAAGALPARGG
;
A
#
# COMPACT_ATOMS: atom_id res chain seq x y z
N MET A 1 -17.74 0.04 9.83
CA MET A 1 -16.82 1.03 9.20
C MET A 1 -17.03 0.94 7.70
N THR A 2 -17.30 2.06 7.01
CA THR A 2 -17.47 2.04 5.55
C THR A 2 -16.10 2.06 4.87
N VAL A 3 -15.97 1.48 3.67
CA VAL A 3 -14.71 1.46 2.91
C VAL A 3 -14.16 2.88 2.62
N PRO A 4 -15.01 3.89 2.31
CA PRO A 4 -14.58 5.29 2.20
C PRO A 4 -13.92 5.83 3.48
N ASP A 5 -14.47 5.53 4.67
CA ASP A 5 -13.94 6.02 5.95
C ASP A 5 -12.55 5.45 6.25
N PHE A 6 -12.35 4.16 5.94
CA PHE A 6 -11.07 3.50 6.10
C PHE A 6 -10.00 4.12 5.20
N ARG A 7 -10.29 4.30 3.90
CA ARG A 7 -9.36 4.92 2.95
C ARG A 7 -8.94 6.33 3.38
N ARG A 8 -9.89 7.13 3.86
CA ARG A 8 -9.61 8.49 4.33
C ARG A 8 -8.63 8.47 5.49
N ARG A 9 -8.85 7.62 6.50
CA ARG A 9 -7.94 7.47 7.66
C ARG A 9 -6.56 7.00 7.22
N PHE A 10 -6.53 6.00 6.34
CA PHE A 10 -5.29 5.48 5.81
C PHE A 10 -4.49 6.57 5.10
N MET A 11 -5.10 7.36 4.19
CA MET A 11 -4.39 8.44 3.51
C MET A 11 -3.91 9.53 4.47
N VAL A 12 -4.70 9.88 5.49
CA VAL A 12 -4.31 10.85 6.53
C VAL A 12 -3.11 10.38 7.34
N LEU A 13 -2.91 9.07 7.50
CA LEU A 13 -1.76 8.49 8.20
C LEU A 13 -0.58 8.21 7.27
N ALA A 14 -0.86 7.70 6.06
CA ALA A 14 0.11 7.29 5.07
C ALA A 14 0.91 8.48 4.50
N ALA A 15 0.25 9.61 4.23
CA ALA A 15 0.94 10.80 3.72
C ALA A 15 2.01 11.36 4.69
N PRO A 16 1.68 11.68 5.95
CA PRO A 16 2.70 12.16 6.90
C PRO A 16 3.69 11.06 7.28
N GLY A 17 3.26 9.80 7.41
CA GLY A 17 4.16 8.69 7.69
C GLY A 17 5.19 8.46 6.58
N GLY A 18 4.75 8.57 5.32
CA GLY A 18 5.62 8.51 4.15
C GLY A 18 6.61 9.68 4.10
N LEU A 19 6.15 10.91 4.35
CA LEU A 19 7.04 12.09 4.39
C LEU A 19 8.08 11.98 5.51
N ALA A 20 7.66 11.57 6.70
CA ALA A 20 8.56 11.38 7.85
C ALA A 20 9.60 10.28 7.59
N GLY A 21 9.17 9.12 7.06
CA GLY A 21 10.07 8.02 6.71
C GLY A 21 11.06 8.39 5.60
N THR A 22 10.60 9.15 4.60
CA THR A 22 11.45 9.65 3.51
C THR A 22 12.51 10.62 4.03
N ALA A 23 12.12 11.57 4.88
CA ALA A 23 13.05 12.52 5.48
C ALA A 23 14.07 11.81 6.38
N LEU A 24 13.63 10.86 7.21
CA LEU A 24 14.49 10.09 8.10
C LEU A 24 15.53 9.28 7.31
N LEU A 25 15.09 8.52 6.31
CA LEU A 25 16.01 7.72 5.48
C LEU A 25 16.87 8.58 4.56
N GLY A 26 16.40 9.77 4.17
CA GLY A 26 17.22 10.75 3.46
C GLY A 26 18.40 11.24 4.29
N ILE A 27 18.25 11.31 5.62
CA ILE A 27 19.31 11.68 6.56
C ILE A 27 20.22 10.48 6.85
N LEU A 28 19.65 9.27 7.02
CA LEU A 28 20.38 8.07 7.45
C LEU A 28 21.09 7.31 6.31
N ASP A 29 20.36 6.99 5.24
CA ASP A 29 20.84 6.20 4.08
C ASP A 29 21.09 7.11 2.84
N GLY A 30 20.87 8.41 2.98
CA GLY A 30 21.02 9.37 1.89
C GLY A 30 19.88 9.32 0.87
N PRO A 31 20.04 10.00 -0.28
CA PRO A 31 18.96 10.16 -1.26
C PRO A 31 18.53 8.86 -1.92
N ARG A 32 19.39 7.83 -1.97
CA ARG A 32 19.09 6.53 -2.57
C ARG A 32 18.21 5.67 -1.68
N GLY A 33 18.50 5.59 -0.37
CA GLY A 33 17.64 4.91 0.60
C GLY A 33 16.27 5.57 0.71
N ALA A 34 16.24 6.92 0.73
CA ALA A 34 14.97 7.67 0.66
C ALA A 34 14.15 7.34 -0.60
N LEU A 35 14.80 7.26 -1.77
CA LEU A 35 14.13 6.87 -3.02
C LEU A 35 13.60 5.43 -2.94
N ALA A 36 14.40 4.48 -2.44
CA ALA A 36 13.99 3.09 -2.28
C ALA A 36 12.77 2.95 -1.36
N PHE A 37 12.77 3.68 -0.24
CA PHE A 37 11.65 3.77 0.68
C PHE A 37 10.42 4.36 0.00
N VAL A 38 10.52 5.51 -0.64
CA VAL A 38 9.37 6.17 -1.30
C VAL A 38 8.75 5.26 -2.34
N LEU A 39 9.58 4.66 -3.21
CA LEU A 39 9.09 3.79 -4.28
C LEU A 39 8.33 2.59 -3.72
N THR A 40 8.87 1.94 -2.68
CA THR A 40 8.24 0.77 -2.07
C THR A 40 7.01 1.13 -1.25
N PHE A 41 7.08 2.21 -0.47
CA PHE A 41 5.98 2.72 0.33
C PHE A 41 4.79 3.13 -0.54
N VAL A 42 5.02 3.91 -1.61
CA VAL A 42 3.98 4.32 -2.56
C VAL A 42 3.40 3.13 -3.29
N LEU A 43 4.23 2.17 -3.73
CA LEU A 43 3.79 0.96 -4.39
C LEU A 43 2.80 0.17 -3.52
N VAL A 44 3.16 -0.06 -2.25
CA VAL A 44 2.32 -0.79 -1.29
C VAL A 44 1.04 -0.01 -0.98
N CYS A 45 1.13 1.31 -0.73
CA CYS A 45 -0.05 2.14 -0.49
C CYS A 45 -1.03 2.15 -1.67
N ALA A 46 -0.51 2.28 -2.89
CA ALA A 46 -1.31 2.26 -4.11
C ALA A 46 -2.00 0.90 -4.31
N ASP A 47 -1.32 -0.19 -3.98
CA ASP A 47 -1.89 -1.54 -4.04
C ASP A 47 -3.07 -1.71 -3.08
N PHE A 48 -2.92 -1.25 -1.83
CA PHE A 48 -4.02 -1.26 -0.85
C PHE A 48 -5.20 -0.39 -1.27
N LEU A 49 -4.94 0.81 -1.81
CA LEU A 49 -6.01 1.68 -2.31
C LEU A 49 -6.78 1.00 -3.45
N TRP A 50 -6.08 0.36 -4.38
CA TRP A 50 -6.71 -0.41 -5.45
C TRP A 50 -7.54 -1.58 -4.93
N MET A 51 -6.98 -2.38 -4.01
CA MET A 51 -7.68 -3.51 -3.39
C MET A 51 -8.95 -3.05 -2.66
N SER A 52 -8.87 -1.94 -1.92
CA SER A 52 -10.03 -1.38 -1.21
C SER A 52 -11.14 -0.89 -2.16
N LEU A 53 -10.79 -0.27 -3.29
CA LEU A 53 -11.75 0.09 -4.35
C LEU A 53 -12.39 -1.15 -4.99
N GLY A 54 -11.59 -2.20 -5.18
CA GLY A 54 -12.06 -3.48 -5.68
C GLY A 54 -13.07 -4.14 -4.74
N ILE A 55 -12.77 -4.17 -3.44
CA ILE A 55 -13.65 -4.69 -2.39
C ILE A 55 -14.93 -3.88 -2.28
N GLU A 56 -14.86 -2.54 -2.31
CA GLU A 56 -16.04 -1.68 -2.29
C GLU A 56 -16.99 -1.97 -3.47
N LYS A 57 -16.43 -2.09 -4.68
CA LYS A 57 -17.22 -2.48 -5.86
C LYS A 57 -17.81 -3.88 -5.73
N ALA A 58 -17.10 -4.80 -5.09
CA ALA A 58 -17.59 -6.15 -4.84
C ALA A 58 -18.72 -6.22 -3.80
N LEU A 59 -18.66 -5.38 -2.76
CA LEU A 59 -19.66 -5.32 -1.70
C LEU A 59 -20.88 -4.46 -2.06
N GLY A 60 -20.71 -3.41 -2.87
CA GLY A 60 -21.78 -2.49 -3.28
C GLY A 60 -22.61 -2.94 -4.49
N GLY A 61 -22.16 -3.97 -5.22
CA GLY A 61 -22.86 -4.53 -6.38
C GLY A 61 -23.73 -5.72 -6.00
N GLY A 62 -25.06 -5.53 -5.98
CA GLY A 62 -26.03 -6.62 -5.83
C GLY A 62 -25.77 -7.75 -6.84
N SER A 63 -25.52 -8.96 -6.34
CA SER A 63 -25.13 -10.17 -7.08
C SER A 63 -23.74 -10.12 -7.74
N PHE A 64 -22.71 -10.38 -6.95
CA PHE A 64 -21.40 -10.80 -7.47
C PHE A 64 -21.55 -12.17 -8.15
N LYS A 65 -21.94 -12.19 -9.44
CA LYS A 65 -22.05 -13.43 -10.22
C LYS A 65 -20.67 -14.12 -10.22
N ARG A 66 -20.61 -15.45 -10.13
CA ARG A 66 -19.35 -16.24 -10.07
C ARG A 66 -18.31 -15.84 -11.13
N THR A 67 -18.76 -15.34 -12.28
CA THR A 67 -17.91 -14.79 -13.35
C THR A 67 -17.14 -13.52 -12.94
N ALA A 68 -17.74 -12.60 -12.19
CA ALA A 68 -17.09 -11.38 -11.71
C ALA A 68 -16.04 -11.68 -10.62
N ALA A 69 -16.27 -12.71 -9.81
CA ALA A 69 -15.28 -13.21 -8.85
C ALA A 69 -14.03 -13.77 -9.55
N GLY A 70 -14.21 -14.47 -10.68
CA GLY A 70 -13.10 -14.95 -11.50
C GLY A 70 -12.25 -13.81 -12.07
N PHE A 71 -12.86 -12.77 -12.63
CA PHE A 71 -12.14 -11.58 -13.12
C PHE A 71 -11.47 -10.79 -12.00
N PHE A 72 -12.08 -10.74 -10.81
CA PHE A 72 -11.49 -10.11 -9.63
C PHE A 72 -10.24 -10.87 -9.15
N LEU A 73 -10.31 -12.21 -9.08
CA LEU A 73 -9.16 -13.06 -8.73
C LEU A 73 -8.05 -13.02 -9.78
N ALA A 74 -8.41 -13.00 -11.07
CA ALA A 74 -7.43 -12.84 -12.15
C ALA A 74 -6.76 -11.46 -12.10
N GLY A 75 -7.54 -10.40 -11.82
CA GLY A 75 -7.02 -9.06 -11.60
C GLY A 75 -6.08 -8.98 -10.39
N LEU A 76 -6.43 -9.66 -9.30
CA LEU A 76 -5.59 -9.77 -8.11
C LEU A 76 -4.28 -10.51 -8.42
N ALA A 77 -4.34 -11.66 -9.09
CA ALA A 77 -3.16 -12.45 -9.46
C ALA A 77 -2.23 -11.66 -10.38
N PHE A 78 -2.78 -11.02 -11.42
CA PHE A 78 -2.02 -10.16 -12.33
C PHE A 78 -1.37 -8.99 -11.57
N ARG A 79 -2.08 -8.39 -10.61
CA ARG A 79 -1.55 -7.30 -9.81
C ARG A 79 -0.43 -7.75 -8.88
N THR A 80 -0.57 -8.91 -8.23
CA THR A 80 0.50 -9.50 -7.43
C THR A 80 1.77 -9.71 -8.27
N ILE A 81 1.63 -10.18 -9.52
CA ILE A 81 2.76 -10.30 -10.44
C ILE A 81 3.40 -8.94 -10.73
N LEU A 82 2.60 -7.89 -10.99
CA LEU A 82 3.13 -6.54 -11.20
C LEU A 82 3.84 -5.98 -9.95
N LEU A 83 3.30 -6.25 -8.76
CA LEU A 83 3.91 -5.83 -7.50
C LEU A 83 5.24 -6.54 -7.25
N LEU A 84 5.30 -7.85 -7.51
CA LEU A 84 6.53 -8.63 -7.43
C LEU A 84 7.56 -8.16 -8.46
N LEU A 85 7.14 -7.85 -9.70
CA LEU A 85 8.02 -7.36 -10.75
C LEU A 85 8.57 -5.96 -10.41
N ALA A 86 7.73 -5.07 -9.89
CA ALA A 86 8.13 -3.75 -9.44
C ALA A 86 9.11 -3.84 -8.26
N LEU A 87 8.82 -4.68 -7.27
CA LEU A 87 9.71 -4.91 -6.14
C LEU A 87 11.05 -5.51 -6.57
N TYR A 88 11.02 -6.48 -7.50
CA TYR A 88 12.22 -7.04 -8.10
C TYR A 88 13.04 -5.97 -8.83
N ALA A 89 12.41 -5.09 -9.61
CA ALA A 89 13.09 -3.99 -10.27
C ALA A 89 13.75 -3.06 -9.25
N ILE A 90 13.04 -2.68 -8.18
CA ILE A 90 13.58 -1.84 -7.11
C ILE A 90 14.80 -2.51 -6.46
N LEU A 91 14.69 -3.78 -6.07
CA LEU A 91 15.81 -4.53 -5.47
C LEU A 91 16.99 -4.70 -6.43
N ARG A 92 16.74 -4.83 -7.73
CA ARG A 92 17.79 -4.95 -8.74
C ARG A 92 18.52 -3.63 -8.99
N PHE A 93 17.81 -2.50 -8.98
CA PHE A 93 18.40 -1.17 -9.17
C PHE A 93 19.02 -0.60 -7.89
N LEU A 94 18.52 -1.01 -6.72
CA LEU A 94 18.95 -0.54 -5.40
C LEU A 94 19.31 -1.72 -4.47
N PRO A 95 20.25 -2.60 -4.85
CA PRO A 95 20.51 -3.85 -4.13
C PRO A 95 21.10 -3.67 -2.73
N ARG A 96 21.71 -2.51 -2.45
CA ARG A 96 22.27 -2.16 -1.14
C ARG A 96 21.25 -1.53 -0.19
N GLU A 97 20.08 -1.13 -0.70
CA GLU A 97 19.04 -0.42 0.05
C GLU A 97 17.94 -1.36 0.56
N SER A 98 18.28 -2.64 0.79
CA SER A 98 17.31 -3.67 1.19
C SER A 98 16.60 -3.30 2.50
N LEU A 99 17.29 -2.66 3.44
CA LEU A 99 16.71 -2.16 4.68
C LEU A 99 15.66 -1.07 4.40
N SER A 100 16.00 -0.07 3.59
CA SER A 100 15.09 1.01 3.19
C SER A 100 13.83 0.47 2.47
N VAL A 101 13.99 -0.56 1.62
CA VAL A 101 12.88 -1.28 0.98
C VAL A 101 11.99 -1.98 2.00
N ILE A 102 12.57 -2.72 2.95
CA ILE A 102 11.83 -3.41 4.02
C ILE A 102 11.07 -2.40 4.88
N LEU A 103 11.71 -1.28 5.23
CA LEU A 103 11.08 -0.21 6.00
C LEU A 103 9.93 0.47 5.23
N GLY A 104 10.05 0.63 3.91
CA GLY A 104 8.97 1.15 3.07
C GLY A 104 7.75 0.24 3.06
N ILE A 105 7.96 -1.08 2.92
CA ILE A 105 6.89 -2.08 2.96
C ILE A 105 6.29 -2.15 4.37
N GLY A 106 7.14 -2.35 5.39
CA GLY A 106 6.72 -2.50 6.78
C GLY A 106 6.01 -1.26 7.32
N GLY A 107 6.52 -0.07 7.00
CA GLY A 107 5.91 1.20 7.39
C GLY A 107 4.50 1.37 6.80
N ALA A 108 4.31 1.06 5.52
CA ALA A 108 2.99 1.11 4.88
C ALA A 108 2.00 0.12 5.55
N LEU A 109 2.45 -1.09 5.87
CA LEU A 109 1.65 -2.10 6.55
C LEU A 109 1.27 -1.70 7.98
N MET A 110 2.19 -1.11 8.75
CA MET A 110 1.91 -0.62 10.10
C MET A 110 0.88 0.52 10.07
N LEU A 111 0.97 1.44 9.11
CA LEU A 111 0.00 2.54 8.97
C LEU A 111 -1.37 2.04 8.52
N LEU A 112 -1.42 1.00 7.69
CA LEU A 112 -2.65 0.31 7.35
C LEU A 112 -3.29 -0.34 8.58
N ALA A 113 -2.49 -1.06 9.38
CA ALA A 113 -2.97 -1.67 10.62
C ALA A 113 -3.47 -0.61 11.61
N ALA A 114 -2.75 0.50 11.75
CA ALA A 114 -3.18 1.64 12.57
C ALA A 114 -4.50 2.25 12.07
N ALA A 115 -4.67 2.41 10.76
CA ALA A 115 -5.91 2.90 10.17
C ALA A 115 -7.10 1.99 10.47
N GLY A 116 -6.88 0.67 10.53
CA GLY A 116 -7.89 -0.33 10.90
C GLY A 116 -8.19 -0.40 12.39
N ALA A 117 -7.19 -0.15 13.25
CA ALA A 117 -7.34 -0.17 14.70
C ALA A 117 -7.98 1.10 15.29
N LEU A 118 -7.94 2.22 14.55
CA LEU A 118 -8.55 3.46 15.02
C LEU A 118 -10.08 3.33 15.09
N PRO A 119 -10.70 3.56 16.27
CA PRO A 119 -12.13 3.41 16.45
C PRO A 119 -12.88 4.32 15.46
N ALA A 120 -13.99 3.83 14.93
CA ALA A 120 -14.89 4.68 14.18
C ALA A 120 -15.36 5.80 15.11
N ARG A 121 -14.83 7.03 14.97
CA ARG A 121 -15.42 8.18 15.67
C ARG A 121 -16.91 8.18 15.29
N GLY A 122 -17.74 7.93 16.30
CA GLY A 122 -19.17 7.73 16.15
C GLY A 122 -19.84 8.91 15.47
N GLY A 123 -20.77 8.60 14.57
CA GLY A 123 -21.91 9.44 14.26
C GLY A 123 -23.13 8.75 14.86
#